data_AF-I7J2I6-F1
#
_entry.id   AF-I7J2I6-F1
#
_cell.length_a   1.000
_cell.length_b   1.000
_cell.length_c   1.000
_cell.angle_alpha   90.00
_cell.angle_beta   90.00
_cell.angle_gamma   90.00
#
_symmetry.space_group_name_H-M   'P 1'
#
loop_
_entity.id
_entity.type
_entity.pdbx_description
1 polymer ?
#
loop_
_entity_poly.entity_id
_entity_poly.type
_entity_poly.pdbx_seq_one_letter_code
_entity_poly.pdbx_strand_id
1 'polypeptide(L)'
;MKTFKKIVGPMLLLIFAMIFYQHAVMATDNNINYDTYKYGTHQTSMASTYYLRPAQVKTVGSKYLVTMTIRTKKALGAWPVQVLSIDNQAPMNVQKTRHGSDYDYVYSFETSDLSRIISSKIKVDVPGVYHATHMLSFKFDSQAIPKLNSSAGTTTAKKAEKVDGKTQMSSQTNKGTKAEAKTASPNDQEVAELILQAKKQAREVKNRELDLARMKTNQNIKNRQANEQNQKMFYYVILGGSLSLVVLIVAAVFFVFGFKTANGSKVSHEKA
;
A
#
# COMPACT_ATOMS: atom_id res chain seq x y z
N MET A 1 35.10 -41.37 -14.10
CA MET A 1 34.43 -40.07 -13.86
C MET A 1 33.78 -39.54 -15.14
N LYS A 2 32.62 -40.08 -15.58
CA LYS A 2 31.93 -39.59 -16.79
C LYS A 2 30.38 -39.62 -16.72
N THR A 3 29.80 -39.86 -15.54
CA THR A 3 28.35 -40.00 -15.38
C THR A 3 27.69 -38.89 -14.55
N PHE A 4 28.47 -38.04 -13.85
CA PHE A 4 27.93 -36.97 -13.00
C PHE A 4 27.38 -35.75 -13.76
N LYS A 5 27.60 -35.66 -15.07
CA LYS A 5 27.24 -34.47 -15.88
C LYS A 5 25.84 -34.56 -16.53
N LYS A 6 25.13 -35.69 -16.40
CA LYS A 6 23.82 -35.91 -17.07
C LYS A 6 22.58 -35.70 -16.20
N ILE A 7 22.73 -35.46 -14.89
CA ILE A 7 21.60 -35.35 -13.95
C ILE A 7 21.39 -33.91 -13.45
N VAL A 8 22.41 -33.04 -13.55
CA VAL A 8 22.33 -31.65 -13.06
C VAL A 8 21.55 -30.73 -14.03
N GLY A 9 21.54 -31.06 -15.33
CA GLY A 9 20.81 -30.29 -16.36
C GLY A 9 19.29 -30.27 -16.18
N PRO A 10 18.59 -31.42 -16.03
CA PRO A 10 17.13 -31.42 -15.91
C PRO A 10 16.63 -30.95 -14.54
N MET A 11 17.44 -31.06 -13.48
CA MET A 11 17.06 -30.63 -12.14
C MET A 11 17.09 -29.09 -11.98
N LEU A 12 18.00 -28.39 -12.67
CA LEU A 12 18.04 -26.92 -12.68
C LEU A 12 16.86 -26.32 -13.47
N LEU A 13 16.37 -27.02 -14.49
CA LEU A 13 15.25 -26.58 -15.33
C LEU A 13 13.89 -26.72 -14.63
N LEU A 14 13.75 -27.72 -13.74
CA LEU A 14 12.59 -27.86 -12.85
C LEU A 14 12.56 -26.79 -11.74
N ILE A 15 13.71 -26.39 -11.21
CA ILE A 15 13.79 -25.29 -10.23
C ILE A 15 13.49 -23.94 -10.91
N PHE A 16 13.88 -23.75 -12.16
CA PHE A 16 13.54 -22.56 -12.94
C PHE A 16 12.04 -22.48 -13.30
N ALA A 17 11.39 -23.62 -13.56
CA ALA A 17 9.94 -23.68 -13.79
C ALA A 17 9.11 -23.41 -12.53
N MET A 18 9.63 -23.70 -11.33
CA MET A 18 8.92 -23.46 -10.06
C MET A 18 8.95 -21.98 -9.63
N ILE A 19 9.91 -21.19 -10.11
CA ILE A 19 10.02 -19.74 -9.83
C ILE A 19 9.00 -18.92 -10.67
N PHE A 20 8.49 -19.47 -11.77
CA PHE A 20 7.50 -18.82 -12.63
C PHE A 20 6.04 -19.11 -12.28
N TYR A 21 5.76 -19.87 -11.20
CA TYR A 21 4.42 -19.93 -10.58
C TYR A 21 4.08 -18.65 -9.79
N GLN A 22 4.36 -17.49 -10.38
CA GLN A 22 3.71 -16.25 -9.98
C GLN A 22 2.26 -16.39 -10.44
N HIS A 23 1.36 -16.65 -9.48
CA HIS A 23 -0.06 -16.61 -9.74
C HIS A 23 -0.37 -15.27 -10.39
N ALA A 24 -0.83 -15.31 -11.65
CA ALA A 24 -1.41 -14.16 -12.29
C ALA A 24 -2.68 -13.81 -11.49
N VAL A 25 -2.52 -12.90 -10.53
CA VAL A 25 -3.68 -12.20 -9.98
C VAL A 25 -4.27 -11.46 -11.17
N MET A 26 -5.45 -11.91 -11.60
CA MET A 26 -6.25 -11.22 -12.61
C MET A 26 -6.67 -9.89 -12.00
N ALA A 27 -5.78 -8.90 -12.08
CA ALA A 27 -6.07 -7.53 -11.68
C ALA A 27 -6.91 -6.91 -12.79
N THR A 28 -8.19 -6.69 -12.50
CA THR A 28 -9.03 -5.83 -13.33
C THR A 28 -8.68 -4.38 -13.02
N ASP A 29 -8.03 -3.72 -13.98
CA ASP A 29 -7.71 -2.29 -13.90
C ASP A 29 -8.98 -1.49 -14.12
N ASN A 30 -9.44 -0.83 -13.06
CA ASN A 30 -10.60 0.06 -13.08
C ASN A 30 -10.18 1.47 -12.68
N ASN A 31 -10.97 2.46 -13.07
CA ASN A 31 -10.80 3.84 -12.64
C ASN A 31 -11.92 4.23 -11.68
N ILE A 32 -11.59 4.96 -10.63
CA ILE A 32 -12.54 5.42 -9.63
C ILE A 32 -12.43 6.94 -9.46
N ASN A 33 -13.56 7.63 -9.50
CA ASN A 33 -13.59 9.04 -9.15
C ASN A 33 -13.66 9.21 -7.62
N TYR A 34 -13.23 10.36 -7.11
CA TYR A 34 -13.25 10.62 -5.67
C TYR A 34 -13.21 12.11 -5.37
N ASP A 35 -13.71 12.48 -4.19
CA ASP A 35 -13.59 13.83 -3.66
C ASP A 35 -12.54 13.90 -2.55
N THR A 36 -11.89 15.06 -2.46
CA THR A 36 -10.93 15.39 -1.41
C THR A 36 -11.50 16.48 -0.52
N TYR A 37 -11.79 16.13 0.73
CA TYR A 37 -12.36 17.03 1.74
C TYR A 37 -11.36 17.44 2.81
N LYS A 38 -11.65 18.55 3.50
CA LYS A 38 -11.01 18.89 4.77
C LYS A 38 -11.30 17.78 5.77
N TYR A 39 -10.30 17.45 6.58
CA TYR A 39 -10.38 16.33 7.51
C TYR A 39 -11.63 16.38 8.40
N GLY A 40 -12.37 15.26 8.42
CA GLY A 40 -13.55 15.10 9.26
C GLY A 40 -14.78 15.89 8.81
N THR A 41 -14.77 16.45 7.59
CA THR A 41 -15.89 17.22 7.04
C THR A 41 -16.24 16.78 5.61
N HIS A 42 -17.30 17.37 5.06
CA HIS A 42 -17.67 17.26 3.64
C HIS A 42 -17.31 18.51 2.82
N GLN A 43 -16.50 19.42 3.38
CA GLN A 43 -16.07 20.62 2.67
C GLN A 43 -14.88 20.28 1.79
N THR A 44 -14.91 20.67 0.52
CA THR A 44 -13.78 20.51 -0.41
C THR A 44 -12.50 21.09 0.17
N SER A 45 -11.42 20.31 0.15
CA SER A 45 -10.10 20.75 0.56
C SER A 45 -9.43 21.56 -0.55
N MET A 46 -8.63 22.55 -0.17
CA MET A 46 -7.71 23.22 -1.12
C MET A 46 -6.74 22.24 -1.78
N ALA A 47 -6.45 21.11 -1.12
CA ALA A 47 -5.63 20.05 -1.71
C ALA A 47 -6.26 19.41 -2.95
N SER A 48 -7.59 19.47 -3.11
CA SER A 48 -8.34 18.80 -4.18
C SER A 48 -7.84 19.14 -5.59
N THR A 49 -7.29 20.33 -5.79
CA THR A 49 -6.75 20.81 -7.08
C THR A 49 -5.44 20.14 -7.49
N TYR A 50 -4.70 19.55 -6.55
CA TYR A 50 -3.43 18.86 -6.80
C TYR A 50 -3.61 17.35 -7.00
N TYR A 51 -4.74 16.80 -6.57
CA TYR A 51 -5.06 15.38 -6.71
C TYR A 51 -5.68 15.11 -8.08
N LEU A 52 -5.01 14.29 -8.90
CA LEU A 52 -5.52 13.89 -10.20
C LEU A 52 -6.67 12.89 -10.05
N ARG A 53 -7.65 13.01 -10.94
CA ARG A 53 -8.82 12.13 -11.04
C ARG A 53 -8.96 11.62 -12.47
N PRO A 54 -9.44 10.38 -12.66
CA PRO A 54 -9.76 9.38 -11.63
C PRO A 54 -8.49 8.76 -11.01
N ALA A 55 -8.64 8.08 -9.87
CA ALA A 55 -7.62 7.17 -9.34
C ALA A 55 -7.73 5.80 -10.02
N GLN A 56 -6.65 5.03 -10.03
CA GLN A 56 -6.66 3.65 -10.51
C GLN A 56 -6.96 2.69 -9.36
N VAL A 57 -7.73 1.64 -9.63
CA VAL A 57 -8.08 0.60 -8.67
C VAL A 57 -7.86 -0.76 -9.30
N LYS A 58 -7.17 -1.63 -8.55
CA LYS A 58 -6.98 -3.04 -8.89
C LYS A 58 -7.51 -3.89 -7.76
N THR A 59 -8.17 -5.00 -8.10
CA THR A 59 -8.52 -6.01 -7.09
C THR A 59 -7.33 -6.93 -6.86
N VAL A 60 -6.87 -7.02 -5.60
CA VAL A 60 -5.76 -7.89 -5.19
C VAL A 60 -6.23 -8.75 -4.03
N GLY A 61 -6.61 -10.00 -4.34
CA GLY A 61 -7.20 -10.91 -3.35
C GLY A 61 -8.52 -10.36 -2.79
N SER A 62 -8.57 -10.15 -1.47
CA SER A 62 -9.74 -9.62 -0.75
C SER A 62 -9.63 -8.12 -0.43
N LYS A 63 -8.83 -7.37 -1.21
CA LYS A 63 -8.67 -5.92 -1.05
C LYS A 63 -8.61 -5.22 -2.40
N TYR A 64 -8.88 -3.92 -2.38
CA TYR A 64 -8.57 -2.99 -3.45
C TYR A 64 -7.19 -2.39 -3.22
N LEU A 65 -6.37 -2.37 -4.27
CA LEU A 65 -5.17 -1.55 -4.36
C LEU A 65 -5.54 -0.29 -5.15
N VAL A 66 -5.57 0.85 -4.47
CA VAL A 66 -5.88 2.16 -5.06
C VAL A 66 -4.59 2.91 -5.30
N THR A 67 -4.39 3.45 -6.49
CA THR A 67 -3.25 4.29 -6.87
C THR A 67 -3.71 5.71 -7.17
N MET A 68 -3.13 6.67 -6.46
CA MET A 68 -3.45 8.09 -6.54
C MET A 68 -2.21 8.88 -6.99
N THR A 69 -2.46 10.01 -7.66
CA THR A 69 -1.40 10.90 -8.14
C THR A 69 -1.63 12.32 -7.63
N ILE A 70 -0.60 12.90 -7.04
CA ILE A 70 -0.53 14.32 -6.70
C ILE A 70 0.38 14.99 -7.74
N ARG A 71 -0.15 16.00 -8.45
CA ARG A 71 0.62 16.78 -9.42
C ARG A 71 0.85 18.18 -8.90
N THR A 72 2.09 18.64 -8.94
CA THR A 72 2.51 19.96 -8.46
C THR A 72 3.34 20.70 -9.51
N LYS A 73 3.21 22.02 -9.55
CA LYS A 73 3.97 22.86 -10.48
C LYS A 73 5.44 22.95 -10.08
N LYS A 74 6.33 23.05 -11.07
CA LYS A 74 7.79 23.22 -10.85
C LYS A 74 8.13 24.33 -9.86
N ALA A 75 7.39 25.43 -9.94
CA ALA A 75 7.61 26.63 -9.16
C ALA A 75 7.47 26.41 -7.64
N LEU A 76 6.80 25.33 -7.22
CA LEU A 76 6.64 24.98 -5.81
C LEU A 76 7.80 24.13 -5.26
N GLY A 77 8.82 23.85 -6.09
CA GLY A 77 9.90 22.92 -5.75
C GLY A 77 9.59 21.48 -6.18
N ALA A 78 10.58 20.59 -6.04
CA ALA A 78 10.47 19.21 -6.46
C ALA A 78 9.73 18.37 -5.41
N TRP A 79 8.56 17.83 -5.79
CA TRP A 79 7.67 17.03 -4.93
C TRP A 79 7.44 17.66 -3.54
N PRO A 80 6.86 18.87 -3.48
CA PRO A 80 6.65 19.60 -2.24
C PRO A 80 5.57 18.97 -1.35
N VAL A 81 4.89 17.92 -1.83
CA VAL A 81 3.89 17.17 -1.06
C VAL A 81 4.37 15.72 -0.90
N GLN A 82 4.31 15.23 0.34
CA GLN A 82 4.58 13.85 0.69
C GLN A 82 3.42 13.28 1.49
N VAL A 83 2.94 12.10 1.12
CA VAL A 83 1.98 11.35 1.94
C VAL A 83 2.73 10.66 3.06
N LEU A 84 2.40 11.00 4.31
CA LEU A 84 2.97 10.38 5.52
C LEU A 84 2.18 9.14 5.90
N SER A 85 0.85 9.21 5.79
CA SER A 85 -0.02 8.06 5.99
C SER A 85 -1.31 8.16 5.18
N ILE A 86 -1.89 7.02 4.87
CA ILE A 86 -3.17 6.83 4.20
C ILE A 86 -3.82 5.59 4.83
N ASP A 87 -5.07 5.72 5.27
CA ASP A 87 -5.78 4.68 6.03
C ASP A 87 -5.00 4.14 7.25
N ASN A 88 -4.31 5.05 7.95
CA ASN A 88 -3.43 4.76 9.10
C ASN A 88 -2.21 3.87 8.77
N GLN A 89 -1.87 3.71 7.50
CA GLN A 89 -0.67 3.01 7.05
C GLN A 89 0.23 3.93 6.23
N ALA A 90 1.50 3.60 6.12
CA ALA A 90 2.41 4.26 5.19
C ALA A 90 2.00 3.93 3.75
N PRO A 91 2.14 4.90 2.82
CA PRO A 91 1.82 4.67 1.42
C PRO A 91 2.67 3.55 0.84
N MET A 92 2.11 2.83 -0.12
CA MET A 92 2.77 1.79 -0.90
C MET A 92 3.25 2.34 -2.24
N ASN A 93 4.20 1.67 -2.89
CA ASN A 93 4.60 1.91 -4.27
C ASN A 93 4.86 3.39 -4.59
N VAL A 94 5.50 4.12 -3.66
CA VAL A 94 5.74 5.55 -3.84
C VAL A 94 6.71 5.78 -5.00
N GLN A 95 6.28 6.56 -5.97
CA GLN A 95 7.07 6.96 -7.13
C GLN A 95 7.06 8.48 -7.28
N LYS A 96 8.23 9.03 -7.58
CA LYS A 96 8.46 10.45 -7.81
C LYS A 96 8.97 10.62 -9.23
N THR A 97 8.16 11.22 -10.08
CA THR A 97 8.50 11.41 -11.50
C THR A 97 8.31 12.87 -11.89
N ARG A 98 8.98 13.25 -12.98
CA ARG A 98 8.80 14.55 -13.63
C ARG A 98 7.89 14.36 -14.82
N HIS A 99 6.83 15.17 -14.92
CA HIS A 99 5.86 15.13 -16.00
C HIS A 99 5.84 16.49 -16.71
N GLY A 100 6.62 16.61 -17.78
CA GLY A 100 6.85 17.90 -18.44
C GLY A 100 7.57 18.88 -17.52
N SER A 101 6.97 20.05 -17.25
CA SER A 101 7.46 20.98 -16.24
C SER A 101 7.14 20.55 -14.80
N ASP A 102 6.10 19.75 -14.62
CA ASP A 102 5.48 19.49 -13.32
C ASP A 102 6.09 18.25 -12.65
N TYR A 103 5.75 18.05 -11.38
CA TYR A 103 6.20 16.92 -10.56
C TYR A 103 5.01 16.08 -10.11
N ASP A 104 5.08 14.78 -10.39
CA ASP A 104 4.09 13.79 -9.99
C ASP A 104 4.62 12.97 -8.80
N TYR A 105 3.83 12.94 -7.73
CA TYR A 105 3.98 12.04 -6.61
C TYR A 105 2.87 10.99 -6.69
N VAL A 106 3.23 9.77 -7.08
CA VAL A 106 2.32 8.64 -7.21
C VAL A 106 2.48 7.74 -5.99
N TYR A 107 1.37 7.27 -5.44
CA TYR A 107 1.38 6.33 -4.34
C TYR A 107 0.15 5.43 -4.37
N SER A 108 0.26 4.27 -3.73
CA SER A 108 -0.85 3.34 -3.58
C SER A 108 -1.21 3.08 -2.12
N PHE A 109 -2.41 2.57 -1.88
CA PHE A 109 -2.82 2.02 -0.59
C PHE A 109 -3.83 0.89 -0.78
N GLU A 110 -3.96 0.05 0.23
CA GLU A 110 -4.94 -1.03 0.23
C GLU A 110 -6.15 -0.68 1.09
N THR A 111 -7.35 -1.03 0.63
CA THR A 111 -8.56 -1.00 1.45
C THR A 111 -9.50 -2.14 1.08
N SER A 112 -10.21 -2.69 2.06
CA SER A 112 -11.30 -3.66 1.84
C SER A 112 -12.64 -2.99 1.55
N ASP A 113 -12.74 -1.67 1.71
CA ASP A 113 -14.00 -0.94 1.55
C ASP A 113 -13.71 0.48 1.04
N LEU A 114 -14.22 0.77 -0.15
CA LEU A 114 -14.12 2.07 -0.82
C LEU A 114 -15.33 2.98 -0.54
N SER A 115 -16.39 2.46 0.08
CA SER A 115 -17.57 3.25 0.42
C SER A 115 -17.35 4.15 1.64
N ARG A 116 -16.41 3.78 2.52
CA ARG A 116 -16.03 4.57 3.69
C ARG A 116 -15.15 5.77 3.33
N ILE A 117 -15.10 6.74 4.24
CA ILE A 117 -14.14 7.85 4.17
C ILE A 117 -12.75 7.34 4.52
N ILE A 118 -11.79 7.57 3.63
CA ILE A 118 -10.37 7.24 3.85
C ILE A 118 -9.62 8.49 4.29
N SER A 119 -8.92 8.42 5.41
CA SER A 119 -8.13 9.56 5.92
C SER A 119 -6.68 9.49 5.49
N SER A 120 -6.07 10.65 5.24
CA SER A 120 -4.64 10.77 4.92
C SER A 120 -3.99 11.88 5.72
N LYS A 121 -2.69 11.70 6.01
CA LYS A 121 -1.81 12.72 6.56
C LYS A 121 -0.74 13.03 5.53
N ILE A 122 -0.59 14.30 5.17
CA ILE A 122 0.40 14.78 4.21
C ILE A 122 1.32 15.81 4.84
N LYS A 123 2.59 15.83 4.42
CA LYS A 123 3.52 16.92 4.67
C LYS A 123 3.58 17.79 3.41
N VAL A 124 3.44 19.09 3.57
CA VAL A 124 3.66 20.09 2.54
C VAL A 124 4.91 20.89 2.90
N ASP A 125 5.81 21.05 1.94
CA ASP A 125 7.15 21.56 2.10
C ASP A 125 7.54 22.34 0.84
N VAL A 126 7.19 23.62 0.81
CA VAL A 126 7.52 24.57 -0.26
C VAL A 126 8.69 25.43 0.25
N PRO A 127 9.90 25.29 -0.30
CA PRO A 127 11.11 25.94 0.22
C PRO A 127 10.93 27.45 0.38
N GLY A 128 11.14 27.95 1.60
CA GLY A 128 11.09 29.38 1.92
C GLY A 128 9.70 30.01 1.89
N VAL A 129 8.64 29.22 1.68
CA VAL A 129 7.27 29.74 1.55
C VAL A 129 6.33 29.10 2.57
N TYR A 130 6.34 27.77 2.68
CA TYR A 130 5.31 27.07 3.45
C TYR A 130 5.73 25.68 3.90
N HIS A 131 5.57 25.39 5.20
CA HIS A 131 5.84 24.07 5.79
C HIS A 131 4.72 23.71 6.76
N ALA A 132 4.00 22.62 6.48
CA ALA A 132 2.92 22.17 7.35
C ALA A 132 2.62 20.68 7.17
N THR A 133 1.97 20.10 8.18
CA THR A 133 1.36 18.77 8.10
C THR A 133 -0.15 18.91 8.16
N HIS A 134 -0.86 18.31 7.21
CA HIS A 134 -2.31 18.36 7.11
C HIS A 134 -2.93 16.99 7.14
N MET A 135 -4.18 16.92 7.60
CA MET A 135 -5.02 15.76 7.41
C MET A 135 -6.07 16.03 6.33
N LEU A 136 -6.43 15.00 5.59
CA LEU A 136 -7.42 15.02 4.51
C LEU A 136 -8.38 13.84 4.66
N SER A 137 -9.56 13.98 4.07
CA SER A 137 -10.56 12.92 3.96
C SER A 137 -10.89 12.69 2.48
N PHE A 138 -10.89 11.44 2.03
CA PHE A 138 -11.25 11.04 0.68
C PHE A 138 -12.57 10.27 0.68
N LYS A 139 -13.46 10.61 -0.25
CA LYS A 139 -14.70 9.87 -0.52
C LYS A 139 -14.65 9.35 -1.95
N PHE A 140 -14.61 8.04 -2.11
CA PHE A 140 -14.58 7.41 -3.42
C PHE A 140 -15.99 7.14 -3.96
N ASP A 141 -16.18 7.29 -5.26
CA ASP A 141 -17.39 6.89 -5.96
C ASP A 141 -17.31 5.42 -6.36
N SER A 142 -17.67 4.53 -5.43
CA SER A 142 -17.51 3.09 -5.57
C SER A 142 -18.65 2.41 -6.35
N GLN A 143 -19.59 3.14 -6.93
CA GLN A 143 -20.79 2.56 -7.56
C GLN A 143 -20.45 1.67 -8.77
N ALA A 144 -19.41 2.03 -9.52
CA ALA A 144 -18.97 1.31 -10.72
C ALA A 144 -17.84 0.30 -10.48
N ILE A 145 -17.39 0.10 -9.23
CA ILE A 145 -16.28 -0.81 -8.92
C ILE A 145 -16.81 -2.20 -8.53
N PRO A 146 -16.25 -3.30 -9.08
CA PRO A 146 -16.61 -4.65 -8.67
C PRO A 146 -16.50 -4.82 -7.15
N LYS A 147 -17.57 -5.30 -6.51
CA LYS A 147 -17.56 -5.58 -5.07
C LYS A 147 -16.60 -6.73 -4.78
N LEU A 148 -15.83 -6.62 -3.70
CA LEU A 148 -15.01 -7.73 -3.23
C LEU A 148 -15.90 -8.88 -2.78
N ASN A 149 -15.63 -10.07 -3.33
CA ASN A 149 -16.34 -11.29 -3.00
C ASN A 149 -16.04 -11.60 -1.53
N SER A 150 -17.02 -11.38 -0.65
CA SER A 150 -16.90 -11.84 0.73
C SER A 150 -17.08 -13.35 0.73
N SER A 151 -15.98 -14.11 0.66
CA SER A 151 -16.03 -15.52 1.03
C SER A 151 -16.14 -15.60 2.54
N ALA A 152 -17.35 -15.38 3.04
CA ALA A 152 -17.78 -15.72 4.39
C ALA A 152 -18.98 -16.66 4.22
N GLY A 153 -18.81 -17.90 4.66
CA GLY A 153 -19.86 -18.93 4.64
C GLY A 153 -21.14 -18.38 5.25
N THR A 154 -22.17 -18.27 4.42
CA THR A 154 -23.51 -17.88 4.85
C THR A 154 -24.25 -19.14 5.27
N THR A 155 -24.23 -19.45 6.57
CA THR A 155 -25.29 -20.25 7.17
C THR A 155 -26.49 -19.33 7.33
N THR A 156 -27.46 -19.48 6.43
CA THR A 156 -28.73 -18.77 6.46
C THR A 156 -29.49 -19.13 7.73
N ALA A 157 -29.44 -18.28 8.76
CA ALA A 157 -30.40 -18.29 9.85
C ALA A 157 -31.55 -17.35 9.47
N LYS A 158 -32.70 -17.95 9.17
CA LYS A 158 -33.97 -17.30 8.90
C LYS A 158 -34.39 -16.41 10.08
N LYS A 159 -34.74 -15.18 9.74
CA LYS A 159 -35.53 -14.22 10.51
C LYS A 159 -36.80 -14.86 11.06
N ALA A 160 -36.98 -14.83 12.38
CA ALA A 160 -38.28 -14.91 13.03
C ALA A 160 -38.24 -14.07 14.31
N GLU A 161 -38.95 -12.93 14.32
CA GLU A 161 -39.66 -12.47 15.51
C GLU A 161 -40.59 -11.27 15.20
N LYS A 162 -41.86 -11.43 15.57
CA LYS A 162 -42.68 -10.59 16.48
C LYS A 162 -43.98 -11.36 16.71
N VAL A 163 -44.49 -11.49 17.94
CA VAL A 163 -45.41 -10.56 18.64
C VAL A 163 -45.50 -11.08 20.09
N ASP A 164 -45.02 -10.34 21.08
CA ASP A 164 -45.74 -9.39 21.98
C ASP A 164 -46.40 -10.06 23.21
N GLY A 165 -46.21 -9.45 24.39
CA GLY A 165 -46.73 -9.99 25.65
C GLY A 165 -46.01 -9.56 26.94
N LYS A 166 -45.88 -8.24 27.15
CA LYS A 166 -45.95 -7.48 28.42
C LYS A 166 -45.90 -8.26 29.76
N THR A 167 -45.00 -7.88 30.69
CA THR A 167 -45.33 -7.29 32.02
C THR A 167 -44.10 -7.09 32.93
N GLN A 168 -43.85 -5.81 33.23
CA GLN A 168 -43.33 -5.15 34.44
C GLN A 168 -42.32 -5.79 35.42
N MET A 169 -41.24 -5.03 35.61
CA MET A 169 -40.87 -4.33 36.87
C MET A 169 -40.50 -5.18 38.11
N SER A 170 -39.22 -5.19 38.48
CA SER A 170 -38.71 -4.27 39.52
C SER A 170 -37.24 -4.56 39.89
N SER A 171 -36.66 -3.49 40.40
CA SER A 171 -35.32 -3.19 40.89
C SER A 171 -34.75 -4.09 41.99
N GLN A 172 -33.40 -4.07 42.05
CA GLN A 172 -32.57 -3.73 43.22
C GLN A 172 -31.59 -4.81 43.76
N THR A 173 -30.32 -4.61 43.40
CA THR A 173 -29.15 -4.41 44.29
C THR A 173 -28.66 -5.51 45.27
N ASN A 174 -27.42 -5.94 44.97
CA ASN A 174 -26.24 -6.22 45.83
C ASN A 174 -26.10 -7.46 46.73
N LYS A 175 -24.80 -7.80 46.82
CA LYS A 175 -24.03 -8.57 47.81
C LYS A 175 -23.98 -10.09 47.63
N GLY A 176 -22.78 -10.56 47.30
CA GLY A 176 -22.44 -11.97 47.24
C GLY A 176 -22.33 -12.61 48.62
N THR A 177 -22.41 -13.93 48.64
CA THR A 177 -21.65 -14.84 49.51
C THR A 177 -21.55 -16.19 48.79
N LYS A 178 -20.46 -16.89 49.09
CA LYS A 178 -19.94 -18.15 48.54
C LYS A 178 -20.64 -19.38 49.17
N ALA A 179 -20.43 -20.55 48.55
CA ALA A 179 -20.81 -21.93 48.95
C ALA A 179 -22.26 -22.34 48.59
N GLU A 180 -22.62 -23.55 48.15
CA GLU A 180 -21.90 -24.79 47.86
C GLU A 180 -22.82 -25.69 47.00
N ALA A 181 -22.18 -26.54 46.19
CA ALA A 181 -22.60 -27.81 45.61
C ALA A 181 -24.09 -28.23 45.46
N LYS A 182 -24.38 -28.57 44.18
CA LYS A 182 -25.22 -29.68 43.67
C LYS A 182 -26.74 -29.58 43.77
N THR A 183 -27.34 -29.18 42.64
CA THR A 183 -28.29 -30.06 41.94
C THR A 183 -27.99 -29.93 40.45
N ALA A 184 -27.33 -30.92 39.85
CA ALA A 184 -27.11 -30.91 38.40
C ALA A 184 -28.43 -31.26 37.73
N SER A 185 -29.12 -30.24 37.23
CA SER A 185 -30.20 -30.45 36.28
C SER A 185 -29.57 -30.76 34.91
N PRO A 186 -30.18 -31.58 34.03
CA PRO A 186 -29.64 -31.89 32.70
C PRO A 186 -29.31 -30.62 31.87
N ASN A 187 -29.92 -29.50 32.23
CA ASN A 187 -29.75 -28.19 31.64
C ASN A 187 -28.42 -27.48 32.05
N ASP A 188 -27.82 -27.80 33.20
CA ASP A 188 -26.64 -27.09 33.71
C ASP A 188 -25.34 -27.51 33.02
N GLN A 189 -25.27 -28.77 32.54
CA GLN A 189 -24.13 -29.27 31.77
C GLN A 189 -24.11 -28.71 30.35
N GLU A 190 -25.27 -28.62 29.68
CA GLU A 190 -25.40 -28.02 28.36
C GLU A 190 -25.05 -26.53 28.38
N VAL A 191 -25.51 -25.79 29.40
CA VAL A 191 -25.14 -24.38 29.60
C VAL A 191 -23.64 -24.22 29.86
N ALA A 192 -23.02 -25.11 30.64
CA ALA A 192 -21.58 -25.08 30.89
C ALA A 192 -20.74 -25.35 29.62
N GLU A 193 -21.18 -26.28 28.76
CA GLU A 193 -20.54 -26.56 27.47
C GLU A 193 -20.69 -25.40 26.49
N LEU A 194 -21.87 -24.78 26.40
CA LEU A 194 -22.10 -23.59 25.59
C LEU A 194 -21.22 -22.41 26.03
N ILE A 195 -21.08 -22.19 27.35
CA ILE A 195 -20.18 -21.17 27.89
C ILE A 195 -18.71 -21.48 27.56
N LEU A 196 -18.30 -22.75 27.61
CA LEU A 196 -16.94 -23.16 27.23
C LEU A 196 -16.68 -22.97 25.73
N GLN A 197 -17.66 -23.30 24.88
CA GLN A 197 -17.59 -23.10 23.44
C GLN A 197 -17.50 -21.61 23.10
N ALA A 198 -18.35 -20.77 23.70
CA ALA A 198 -18.30 -19.32 23.54
C ALA A 198 -16.94 -18.74 23.97
N LYS A 199 -16.37 -19.22 25.09
CA LYS A 199 -15.02 -18.81 25.55
C LYS A 199 -13.92 -19.25 24.59
N LYS A 200 -14.00 -20.45 24.00
CA LYS A 200 -13.04 -20.93 22.98
C LYS A 200 -13.13 -20.08 21.71
N GLN A 201 -14.33 -19.85 21.20
CA GLN A 201 -14.56 -19.00 20.02
C GLN A 201 -14.06 -17.57 20.26
N ALA A 202 -14.34 -16.98 21.43
CA ALA A 202 -13.86 -15.65 21.77
C ALA A 202 -12.33 -15.57 21.81
N ARG A 203 -11.65 -16.59 22.34
CA ARG A 203 -10.17 -16.67 22.31
C ARG A 203 -9.63 -16.80 20.89
N GLU A 204 -10.28 -17.61 20.05
CA GLU A 204 -9.90 -17.79 18.66
C GLU A 204 -10.03 -16.50 17.86
N VAL A 205 -11.16 -15.79 17.99
CA VAL A 205 -11.38 -14.48 17.36
C VAL A 205 -10.33 -13.49 17.81
N LYS A 206 -10.03 -13.42 19.11
CA LYS A 206 -8.99 -12.54 19.66
C LYS A 206 -7.60 -12.86 19.09
N ASN A 207 -7.26 -14.14 18.94
CA ASN A 207 -5.97 -14.54 18.37
C ASN A 207 -5.88 -14.17 16.88
N ARG A 208 -6.94 -14.42 16.11
CA ARG A 208 -7.01 -14.01 14.70
C ARG A 208 -6.91 -12.49 14.53
N GLU A 209 -7.57 -11.72 15.39
CA GLU A 209 -7.48 -10.26 15.40
C GLU A 209 -6.05 -9.79 15.70
N LEU A 210 -5.39 -10.41 16.68
CA LEU A 210 -4.00 -10.10 17.01
C LEU A 210 -3.06 -10.41 15.83
N ASP A 211 -3.25 -11.53 15.15
CA ASP A 211 -2.46 -11.91 13.99
C ASP A 211 -2.70 -10.95 12.80
N LEU A 212 -3.94 -10.55 12.56
CA LEU A 212 -4.28 -9.53 11.57
C LEU A 212 -3.62 -8.18 11.89
N ALA A 213 -3.61 -7.77 13.16
CA ALA A 213 -2.96 -6.53 13.62
C ALA A 213 -1.43 -6.59 13.43
N ARG A 214 -0.81 -7.73 13.75
CA ARG A 214 0.63 -7.97 13.51
C ARG A 214 0.96 -7.92 12.02
N MET A 215 0.17 -8.58 11.18
CA MET A 215 0.33 -8.56 9.73
C MET A 215 0.21 -7.13 9.18
N LYS A 216 -0.79 -6.37 9.61
CA LYS A 216 -0.99 -4.97 9.23
C LYS A 216 0.22 -4.09 9.62
N THR A 217 0.76 -4.31 10.82
CA THR A 217 1.93 -3.59 11.34
C THR A 217 3.20 -3.94 10.56
N ASN A 218 3.45 -5.23 10.31
CA ASN A 218 4.60 -5.69 9.55
C ASN A 218 4.56 -5.17 8.10
N GLN A 219 3.38 -5.17 7.47
CA GLN A 219 3.18 -4.58 6.15
C GLN A 219 3.50 -3.07 6.17
N ASN A 220 3.01 -2.35 7.18
CA ASN A 220 3.29 -0.92 7.35
C ASN A 220 4.79 -0.63 7.54
N ILE A 221 5.50 -1.45 8.33
CA ILE A 221 6.95 -1.32 8.52
C ILE A 221 7.69 -1.55 7.19
N LYS A 222 7.33 -2.60 6.44
CA LYS A 222 7.90 -2.87 5.11
C LYS A 222 7.66 -1.71 4.15
N ASN A 223 6.45 -1.15 4.11
CA ASN A 223 6.14 0.00 3.26
C ASN A 223 7.00 1.23 3.61
N ARG A 224 7.21 1.50 4.90
CA ARG A 224 8.10 2.59 5.36
C ARG A 224 9.53 2.36 4.91
N GLN A 225 10.06 1.16 5.15
CA GLN A 225 11.41 0.78 4.75
C GLN A 225 11.60 0.88 3.23
N ALA A 226 10.64 0.37 2.44
CA ALA A 226 10.68 0.47 0.98
C ALA A 226 10.66 1.93 0.52
N ASN A 227 9.83 2.78 1.13
CA ASN A 227 9.78 4.20 0.78
C ASN A 227 11.08 4.93 1.13
N GLU A 228 11.68 4.64 2.29
CA GLU A 228 12.97 5.19 2.69
C GLU A 228 14.10 4.73 1.77
N GLN A 229 14.13 3.44 1.42
CA GLN A 229 15.08 2.89 0.46
C GLN A 229 14.91 3.53 -0.92
N ASN A 230 13.68 3.62 -1.42
CA ASN A 230 13.40 4.25 -2.72
C ASN A 230 13.80 5.72 -2.74
N GLN A 231 13.61 6.47 -1.65
CA GLN A 231 14.09 7.84 -1.55
C GLN A 231 15.61 7.94 -1.59
N LYS A 232 16.33 7.07 -0.88
CA LYS A 232 17.80 7.01 -0.92
C LYS A 232 18.30 6.65 -2.31
N MET A 233 17.73 5.62 -2.94
CA MET A 233 18.10 5.18 -4.28
C MET A 233 17.83 6.25 -5.34
N PHE A 234 16.71 6.97 -5.23
CA PHE A 234 16.41 8.10 -6.12
C PHE A 234 17.49 9.19 -6.06
N TYR A 235 17.97 9.53 -4.86
CA TYR A 235 19.07 10.48 -4.68
C TYR A 235 20.38 9.98 -5.31
N TYR A 236 20.71 8.70 -5.15
CA TYR A 236 21.90 8.10 -5.76
C TYR A 236 21.82 8.04 -7.29
N VAL A 237 20.64 7.78 -7.87
CA VAL A 237 20.47 7.76 -9.34
C VAL A 237 20.65 9.15 -9.94
N ILE A 238 20.13 10.21 -9.30
CA ILE A 238 20.31 11.59 -9.78
C ILE A 238 21.78 12.01 -9.71
N LEU A 239 22.44 11.82 -8.57
CA LEU A 239 23.84 12.23 -8.42
C LEU A 239 24.80 11.35 -9.21
N GLY A 240 24.65 10.02 -9.15
CA GLY A 240 25.49 9.08 -9.88
C GLY A 240 25.33 9.19 -11.39
N GLY A 241 24.09 9.33 -11.88
CA GLY A 241 23.82 9.56 -13.30
C GLY A 241 24.42 10.85 -13.82
N SER A 242 24.37 11.94 -13.04
CA SER A 242 25.02 13.21 -13.42
C SER A 242 26.54 13.10 -13.46
N LEU A 243 27.16 12.40 -12.52
CA LEU A 243 28.62 12.22 -12.47
C LEU A 243 29.11 11.30 -13.60
N SER A 244 28.39 10.21 -13.89
CA SER A 244 28.68 9.34 -15.04
C SER A 244 28.52 10.07 -16.37
N LEU A 245 27.51 10.95 -16.52
CA LEU A 245 27.34 11.76 -17.72
C LEU A 245 28.52 12.74 -17.91
N VAL A 246 28.96 13.39 -16.83
CA VAL A 246 30.13 14.30 -16.87
C VAL A 246 31.40 13.54 -17.26
N VAL A 247 31.64 12.35 -16.70
CA VAL A 247 32.80 11.51 -17.08
C VAL A 247 32.75 11.09 -18.55
N LEU A 248 31.57 10.73 -19.07
CA LEU A 248 31.41 10.39 -20.49
C LEU A 248 31.61 11.59 -21.41
N ILE A 249 31.15 12.79 -21.02
CA ILE A 249 31.37 14.02 -21.78
C ILE A 249 32.86 14.39 -21.79
N VAL A 250 33.56 14.28 -20.65
CA VAL A 250 35.01 14.52 -20.57
C VAL A 250 35.79 13.52 -21.42
N ALA A 251 35.43 12.23 -21.38
CA ALA A 251 36.04 11.20 -22.23
C ALA A 251 35.79 11.47 -23.73
N ALA A 252 34.58 11.88 -24.11
CA ALA A 252 34.24 12.21 -25.49
C ALA A 252 35.02 13.44 -26.01
N VAL A 253 35.17 14.48 -25.18
CA VAL A 253 35.99 15.66 -25.51
C VAL A 253 37.46 15.26 -25.67
N PHE A 254 37.99 14.43 -24.77
CA PHE A 254 39.39 13.96 -24.87
C PHE A 254 39.64 13.13 -26.13
N PHE A 255 38.68 12.29 -26.53
CA PHE A 255 38.76 11.46 -27.73
C PHE A 255 38.68 12.29 -29.03
N VAL A 256 37.79 13.28 -29.09
CA VAL A 256 37.62 14.15 -30.28
C VAL A 256 38.78 15.12 -30.45
N PHE A 257 39.33 15.67 -29.37
CA PHE A 257 40.44 16.61 -29.45
C PHE A 257 41.82 15.94 -29.47
N GLY A 258 41.98 14.74 -28.91
CA GLY A 258 43.25 13.98 -28.93
C GLY A 258 43.67 13.51 -30.32
N PHE A 259 42.73 13.36 -31.27
CA PHE A 259 43.03 12.94 -32.64
C PHE A 259 43.52 14.06 -33.56
N LYS A 260 43.30 15.34 -33.20
CA LYS A 260 43.61 16.47 -34.10
C LYS A 260 45.09 16.90 -34.07
N THR A 261 45.89 16.37 -33.15
CA THR A 261 47.29 16.81 -32.95
C THR A 261 48.34 15.82 -33.48
N ALA A 262 47.95 14.68 -34.06
CA ALA A 262 48.89 13.62 -34.42
C ALA A 262 49.30 13.54 -35.92
N ASN A 263 48.64 14.27 -36.84
CA ASN A 263 48.88 14.15 -38.29
C ASN A 263 49.47 15.42 -38.93
N GLY A 264 50.49 15.99 -38.32
CA GLY A 264 51.11 17.25 -38.77
C GLY A 264 52.63 17.24 -38.77
N SER A 265 53.29 16.12 -39.09
CA SER A 265 54.71 16.13 -39.45
C SER A 265 55.11 14.83 -40.14
N LYS A 266 55.25 14.89 -41.48
CA LYS A 266 56.38 14.28 -42.20
C LYS A 266 56.37 14.67 -43.68
N VAL A 267 57.38 15.49 -43.96
CA VAL A 267 58.07 15.79 -45.22
C VAL A 267 58.07 14.64 -46.24
N SER A 268 57.90 14.98 -47.53
CA SER A 268 58.69 14.33 -48.59
C SER A 268 59.07 15.33 -49.67
N HIS A 269 60.38 15.42 -49.82
CA HIS A 269 61.14 16.03 -50.89
C HIS A 269 60.93 15.31 -52.23
N GLU A 270 61.31 16.04 -53.27
CA GLU A 270 61.95 15.57 -54.50
C GLU A 270 61.09 15.17 -55.71
N LYS A 271 61.05 16.09 -56.67
CA LYS A 271 61.30 15.78 -58.08
C LYS A 271 62.27 16.82 -58.66
N ALA A 272 63.52 16.40 -58.87
CA ALA A 272 64.23 16.46 -60.14
C ALA A 272 65.33 15.40 -60.11
#